data_AF-A0A8W8MYR8-F1
#
_entry.id   AF-A0A8W8MYR8-F1
#
_cell.length_a   1.000
_cell.length_b   1.000
_cell.length_c   1.000
_cell.angle_alpha   90.00
_cell.angle_beta   90.00
_cell.angle_gamma   90.00
#
_symmetry.space_group_name_H-M   'P 1'
#
loop_
_entity.id
_entity.type
_entity.pdbx_description
1 polymer ?
#
loop_
_entity_poly.entity_id
_entity_poly.type
_entity_poly.pdbx_seq_one_letter_code
_entity_poly.pdbx_strand_id
1 'polypeptide(L)'
;AVTKHPTCVSLWKRRLEMMIGTNASKEVVLKTFKKARKRVPEKESYPLWILVLEFCAACNLTEIQDLFEKGIVACREVCIPVKEAYLHWTCLKEGVKAARELYSRLQHLKPLSLGFYHLYIQLEKAQAKQKIKFLRTAYEDAVKEFGSSNPGIWIDYIRLESEHPDGNAESAAQIHFRALRRLEGEANEKFVTQHTLLQTGHIN
;
A
#
# COMPACT_ATOMS: atom_id res chain seq x y z
N ALA A 1 11.14 28.65 15.71
CA ALA A 1 10.05 28.36 14.75
C ALA A 1 9.03 27.38 15.33
N VAL A 2 9.37 26.10 15.56
CA VAL A 2 8.44 25.10 16.14
C VAL A 2 7.91 25.43 17.54
N THR A 3 8.59 26.29 18.30
CA THR A 3 8.11 26.80 19.59
C THR A 3 7.04 27.90 19.44
N LYS A 4 7.09 28.66 18.34
CA LYS A 4 6.15 29.75 18.04
C LYS A 4 4.91 29.23 17.28
N HIS A 5 5.08 28.19 16.47
CA HIS A 5 4.00 27.55 15.70
C HIS A 5 4.04 26.02 15.89
N PRO A 6 3.65 25.50 17.07
CA PRO A 6 3.82 24.11 17.44
C PRO A 6 2.89 23.14 16.70
N THR A 7 1.82 23.62 16.07
CA THR A 7 0.88 22.77 15.32
C THR A 7 1.28 22.59 13.85
N CYS A 8 2.25 23.36 13.35
CA CYS A 8 2.61 23.39 11.94
C CYS A 8 3.49 22.19 11.55
N VAL A 9 2.93 21.24 10.79
CA VAL A 9 3.60 20.01 10.37
C VAL A 9 4.86 20.29 9.55
N SER A 10 4.81 21.24 8.61
CA SER A 10 5.95 21.55 7.72
C SER A 10 7.18 22.04 8.50
N LEU A 11 6.99 22.82 9.57
CA LEU A 11 8.08 23.29 10.43
C LEU A 11 8.71 22.13 11.23
N TRP A 12 7.90 21.20 11.73
CA TRP A 12 8.40 20.00 12.40
C TRP A 12 9.13 19.08 11.43
N LYS A 13 8.59 18.89 10.23
CA LYS A 13 9.22 18.11 9.16
C LYS A 13 10.58 18.69 8.81
N ARG A 14 10.66 19.99 8.54
CA ARG A 14 11.91 20.69 8.21
C ARG A 14 12.95 20.58 9.32
N ARG A 15 12.51 20.65 10.58
CA ARG A 15 13.39 20.45 11.74
C ARG A 15 13.97 19.03 11.77
N LEU A 16 13.13 18.01 11.57
CA LEU A 16 13.58 16.62 11.52
C LEU A 16 14.53 16.37 10.36
N GLU A 17 14.21 16.86 9.15
CA GLU A 17 15.09 16.81 7.97
C GLU A 17 16.46 17.42 8.27
N MET A 18 16.50 18.60 8.89
CA MET A 18 17.75 19.25 9.28
C MET A 18 18.55 18.39 10.26
N MET A 19 17.89 17.83 11.29
CA MET A 19 18.55 16.97 12.27
C MET A 19 19.13 15.71 11.64
N ILE A 20 18.39 15.07 10.72
CA ILE A 20 18.85 13.90 9.97
C ILE A 20 20.03 14.30 9.08
N GLY A 21 19.94 15.41 8.34
CA GLY A 21 21.00 15.90 7.47
C GLY A 21 22.28 16.32 8.21
N THR A 22 22.17 16.76 9.46
CA THR A 22 23.32 17.05 10.34
C THR A 22 23.77 15.84 11.16
N ASN A 23 23.30 14.63 10.83
CA ASN A 23 23.66 13.36 11.47
C ASN A 23 23.43 13.34 12.99
N ALA A 24 22.32 13.93 13.45
CA ALA A 24 21.91 13.84 14.85
C ALA A 24 21.65 12.38 15.25
N SER A 25 21.88 12.05 16.52
CA SER A 25 21.68 10.67 16.99
C SER A 25 20.22 10.22 16.86
N LYS A 26 20.02 8.91 16.67
CA LYS A 26 18.68 8.31 16.55
C LYS A 26 17.77 8.68 17.72
N GLU A 27 18.31 8.76 18.94
CA GLU A 27 17.55 9.11 20.14
C GLU A 27 17.00 10.53 20.05
N VAL A 28 17.78 11.48 19.54
CA VAL A 28 17.35 12.89 19.41
C VAL A 28 16.28 13.01 18.33
N VAL A 29 16.44 12.31 17.19
CA VAL A 29 15.45 12.29 16.10
C VAL A 29 14.12 11.69 16.59
N LEU A 30 14.14 10.49 17.18
CA LEU A 30 12.94 9.80 17.67
C LEU A 30 12.27 10.57 18.82
N LYS A 31 13.04 11.19 19.72
CA LYS A 31 12.50 12.06 20.78
C LYS A 31 11.83 13.30 20.21
N THR A 32 12.40 13.88 19.16
CA THR A 32 11.83 15.06 18.49
C THR A 32 10.55 14.70 17.75
N PHE A 33 10.51 13.57 17.07
CA PHE A 33 9.31 13.03 16.43
C PHE A 33 8.17 12.81 17.44
N LYS A 34 8.45 12.17 18.58
CA LYS A 34 7.47 11.98 19.67
C LYS A 34 6.94 13.31 20.20
N LYS A 35 7.79 14.35 20.29
CA LYS A 35 7.36 15.70 20.68
C LYS A 35 6.46 16.35 19.62
N ALA A 36 6.82 16.23 18.34
CA ALA A 36 6.05 16.79 17.23
C ALA A 36 4.64 16.19 17.19
N ARG A 37 4.53 14.87 17.29
CA ARG A 37 3.24 14.14 17.30
C ARG A 37 2.28 14.56 18.40
N LYS A 38 2.78 15.04 19.54
CA LYS A 38 1.93 15.56 20.63
C LYS A 38 1.37 16.97 20.37
N ARG A 39 1.83 17.64 19.30
CA ARG A 39 1.53 19.04 19.02
C ARG A 39 0.83 19.25 17.69
N VAL A 40 1.15 18.45 16.68
CA VAL A 40 0.53 18.57 15.35
C VAL A 40 -0.84 17.87 15.30
N PRO A 41 -1.75 18.32 14.43
CA PRO A 41 -2.97 17.58 14.13
C PRO A 41 -2.65 16.16 13.63
N GLU A 42 -3.33 15.16 14.19
CA GLU A 42 -3.02 13.75 13.91
C GLU A 42 -3.19 13.41 12.42
N LYS A 43 -4.28 13.90 11.80
CA LYS A 43 -4.61 13.68 10.39
C LYS A 43 -3.59 14.25 9.42
N GLU A 44 -2.85 15.27 9.84
CA GLU A 44 -1.81 15.91 9.03
C GLU A 44 -0.41 15.36 9.37
N SER A 45 -0.30 14.41 10.30
CA SER A 45 0.99 13.99 10.84
C SER A 45 1.77 13.03 9.94
N TYR A 46 1.14 12.42 8.92
CA TYR A 46 1.75 11.42 8.04
C TYR A 46 3.12 11.82 7.45
N PRO A 47 3.35 13.06 6.98
CA PRO A 47 4.67 13.49 6.49
C PRO A 47 5.80 13.35 7.51
N LEU A 48 5.50 13.40 8.82
CA LEU A 48 6.47 13.15 9.88
C LEU A 48 6.74 11.66 10.07
N TRP A 49 5.72 10.82 9.91
CA TRP A 49 5.85 9.37 10.04
C TRP A 49 6.73 8.80 8.95
N ILE A 50 6.45 9.12 7.69
CA ILE A 50 7.21 8.59 6.56
C ILE A 50 8.68 8.99 6.64
N LEU A 51 8.97 10.27 6.97
CA LEU A 51 10.34 10.76 7.13
C LEU A 51 11.13 9.97 8.19
N VAL A 52 10.50 9.66 9.33
CA VAL A 52 11.16 8.92 10.41
C VAL A 52 11.26 7.43 10.10
N LEU A 53 10.26 6.84 9.43
CA LEU A 53 10.32 5.46 8.95
C LEU A 53 11.45 5.28 7.93
N GLU A 54 11.59 6.20 6.98
CA GLU A 54 12.69 6.22 6.00
C GLU A 54 14.05 6.35 6.68
N PHE A 55 14.17 7.27 7.64
CA PHE A 55 15.39 7.40 8.46
C PHE A 55 15.73 6.10 9.19
N CYS A 56 14.74 5.49 9.87
CA CYS A 56 14.93 4.23 10.56
C CYS A 56 15.34 3.11 9.61
N ALA A 57 14.75 3.04 8.42
CA ALA A 57 15.07 2.04 7.40
C ALA A 57 16.50 2.21 6.88
N ALA A 58 16.89 3.45 6.53
CA ALA A 58 18.22 3.77 6.05
C ALA A 58 19.31 3.45 7.07
N CYS A 59 19.04 3.69 8.35
CA CYS A 59 19.96 3.40 9.44
C CYS A 59 19.84 1.95 9.99
N ASN A 60 18.99 1.08 9.41
CA ASN A 60 18.72 -0.28 9.89
C ASN A 60 18.39 -0.33 11.40
N LEU A 61 17.56 0.60 11.87
CA LEU A 61 17.19 0.70 13.28
C LEU A 61 16.23 -0.43 13.69
N THR A 62 16.47 -1.02 14.86
CA THR A 62 15.61 -2.10 15.40
C THR A 62 14.24 -1.59 15.82
N GLU A 63 14.11 -0.30 16.12
CA GLU A 63 12.88 0.36 16.52
C GLU A 63 11.87 0.54 15.37
N ILE A 64 12.26 0.28 14.11
CA ILE A 64 11.40 0.51 12.95
C ILE A 64 10.13 -0.34 12.98
N GLN A 65 10.21 -1.59 13.43
CA GLN A 65 9.06 -2.49 13.50
C GLN A 65 8.02 -1.97 14.52
N ASP A 66 8.45 -1.58 15.72
CA ASP A 66 7.57 -0.93 16.71
C ASP A 66 6.96 0.37 16.18
N LEU A 67 7.71 1.13 15.37
CA LEU A 67 7.18 2.34 14.75
C LEU A 67 6.11 2.04 13.69
N PHE A 68 6.28 0.98 12.89
CA PHE A 68 5.23 0.49 11.98
C PHE A 68 3.98 0.05 12.74
N GLU A 69 4.12 -0.79 13.77
CA GLU A 69 2.98 -1.25 14.59
C GLU A 69 2.24 -0.07 15.25
N LYS A 70 2.95 0.99 15.64
CA LYS A 70 2.31 2.23 16.13
C LYS A 70 1.59 3.02 15.05
N GLY A 71 2.08 2.99 13.82
CA GLY A 71 1.46 3.71 12.71
C GLY A 71 0.21 3.01 12.18
N ILE A 72 0.16 1.68 12.19
CA ILE A 72 -1.03 0.93 11.76
C ILE A 72 -2.24 1.11 12.70
N VAL A 73 -2.03 1.53 13.95
CA VAL A 73 -3.10 1.83 14.92
C VAL A 73 -3.42 3.33 15.03
N ALA A 74 -2.73 4.19 14.28
CA ALA A 74 -2.99 5.63 14.26
C ALA A 74 -4.25 5.97 13.43
N CYS A 75 -4.56 7.26 13.30
CA CYS A 75 -5.66 7.71 12.44
C CYS A 75 -5.53 7.23 10.98
N ARG A 76 -6.65 7.24 10.24
CA ARG A 76 -6.76 6.70 8.87
C ARG A 76 -5.69 7.23 7.92
N GLU A 77 -5.43 8.53 7.96
CA GLU A 77 -4.49 9.24 7.09
C GLU A 77 -3.04 8.80 7.30
N VAL A 78 -2.71 8.25 8.47
CA VAL A 78 -1.41 7.66 8.78
C VAL A 78 -1.43 6.15 8.53
N CYS A 79 -2.44 5.48 9.07
CA CYS A 79 -2.58 4.03 9.07
C CYS A 79 -2.48 3.41 7.67
N ILE A 80 -3.24 3.95 6.70
CA ILE A 80 -3.28 3.42 5.33
C ILE A 80 -1.89 3.43 4.68
N PRO A 81 -1.22 4.58 4.50
CA PRO A 81 0.08 4.60 3.84
C PRO A 81 1.20 3.95 4.67
N VAL A 82 1.06 3.87 6.01
CA VAL A 82 2.01 3.10 6.83
C VAL A 82 1.91 1.60 6.55
N LYS A 83 0.72 1.03 6.33
CA LYS A 83 0.59 -0.39 5.95
C LYS A 83 1.26 -0.69 4.61
N GLU A 84 1.13 0.21 3.65
CA GLU A 84 1.83 0.12 2.36
C GLU A 84 3.35 0.15 2.56
N ALA A 85 3.86 1.15 3.29
CA ALA A 85 5.28 1.26 3.58
C ALA A 85 5.83 0.05 4.36
N TYR A 86 5.05 -0.49 5.31
CA TYR A 86 5.44 -1.66 6.09
C TYR A 86 5.57 -2.89 5.21
N LEU A 87 4.56 -3.16 4.36
CA LEU A 87 4.59 -4.29 3.45
C LEU A 87 5.78 -4.22 2.49
N HIS A 88 6.02 -3.05 1.90
CA HIS A 88 7.16 -2.82 1.01
C HIS A 88 8.50 -3.02 1.74
N TRP A 89 8.66 -2.42 2.92
CA TRP A 89 9.87 -2.55 3.73
C TRP A 89 10.14 -4.00 4.13
N THR A 90 9.13 -4.75 4.59
CA THR A 90 9.29 -6.16 4.95
C THR A 90 9.70 -7.00 3.75
N CYS A 91 9.13 -6.75 2.57
CA CYS A 91 9.57 -7.45 1.36
C CYS A 91 11.04 -7.14 1.02
N LEU A 92 11.46 -5.88 1.14
CA LEU A 92 12.84 -5.48 0.87
C LEU A 92 13.83 -6.06 1.88
N LYS A 93 13.46 -6.11 3.17
CA LYS A 93 14.35 -6.49 4.27
C LYS A 93 14.39 -8.00 4.52
N GLU A 94 13.24 -8.65 4.43
CA GLU A 94 13.03 -10.04 4.86
C GLU A 94 12.56 -10.96 3.71
N GLY A 95 12.32 -10.38 2.53
CA GLY A 95 11.92 -11.10 1.33
C GLY A 95 10.41 -11.35 1.20
N VAL A 96 10.01 -11.87 0.04
CA VAL A 96 8.59 -12.02 -0.32
C VAL A 96 7.82 -12.96 0.62
N LYS A 97 8.49 -13.95 1.23
CA LYS A 97 7.80 -14.87 2.16
C LYS A 97 7.29 -14.13 3.40
N ALA A 98 8.15 -13.31 4.01
CA ALA A 98 7.75 -12.47 5.15
C ALA A 98 6.67 -11.46 4.74
N ALA A 99 6.78 -10.88 3.54
CA ALA A 99 5.77 -9.97 3.01
C ALA A 99 4.39 -10.64 2.85
N ARG A 100 4.33 -11.90 2.42
CA ARG A 100 3.07 -12.67 2.32
C ARG A 100 2.43 -12.89 3.70
N GLU A 101 3.23 -13.24 4.70
CA GLU A 101 2.76 -13.43 6.07
C GLU A 101 2.24 -12.11 6.65
N LEU A 102 2.96 -11.01 6.42
CA LEU A 102 2.55 -9.68 6.82
C LEU A 102 1.27 -9.22 6.09
N TYR A 103 1.19 -9.43 4.78
CA TYR A 103 -0.01 -9.14 3.99
C TYR A 103 -1.23 -9.86 4.57
N SER A 104 -1.10 -11.16 4.85
CA SER A 104 -2.17 -11.99 5.42
C SER A 104 -2.70 -11.42 6.74
N ARG A 105 -1.83 -10.85 7.58
CA ARG A 105 -2.23 -10.17 8.81
C ARG A 105 -2.88 -8.81 8.53
N LEU A 106 -2.22 -7.96 7.74
CA LEU A 106 -2.63 -6.57 7.52
C LEU A 106 -3.96 -6.46 6.78
N GLN A 107 -4.29 -7.39 5.88
CA GLN A 107 -5.55 -7.36 5.11
C GLN A 107 -6.82 -7.41 5.99
N HIS A 108 -6.70 -7.95 7.21
CA HIS A 108 -7.79 -8.03 8.17
C HIS A 108 -7.91 -6.77 9.05
N LEU A 109 -6.88 -5.91 9.03
CA LEU A 109 -6.87 -4.66 9.79
C LEU A 109 -7.41 -3.54 8.89
N LYS A 110 -8.69 -3.20 9.00
CA LYS A 110 -9.26 -2.06 8.27
C LYS A 110 -8.93 -0.73 8.97
N PRO A 111 -8.86 0.41 8.23
CA PRO A 111 -9.10 0.57 6.80
C PRO A 111 -7.88 0.18 5.93
N LEU A 112 -8.14 -0.17 4.68
CA LEU A 112 -7.14 -0.39 3.61
C LEU A 112 -7.40 0.56 2.44
N SER A 113 -6.44 0.60 1.52
CA SER A 113 -6.54 1.27 0.22
C SER A 113 -6.48 0.24 -0.91
N LEU A 114 -6.97 0.61 -2.10
CA LEU A 114 -6.67 -0.16 -3.30
C LEU A 114 -5.15 -0.19 -3.59
N GLY A 115 -4.44 0.88 -3.23
CA GLY A 115 -2.97 0.98 -3.31
C GLY A 115 -2.24 -0.13 -2.55
N PHE A 116 -2.75 -0.53 -1.37
CA PHE A 116 -2.20 -1.65 -0.59
C PHE A 116 -2.26 -2.98 -1.37
N TYR A 117 -3.39 -3.27 -2.02
CA TYR A 117 -3.54 -4.48 -2.83
C TYR A 117 -2.66 -4.42 -4.09
N HIS A 118 -2.62 -3.29 -4.79
CA HIS A 118 -1.76 -3.10 -5.96
C HIS A 118 -0.28 -3.27 -5.61
N LEU A 119 0.16 -2.70 -4.48
CA LEU A 119 1.53 -2.86 -4.00
C LEU A 119 1.87 -4.35 -3.80
N TYR A 120 1.01 -5.10 -3.11
CA TYR A 120 1.25 -6.53 -2.90
C TYR A 120 1.30 -7.32 -4.23
N ILE A 121 0.38 -7.02 -5.16
CA ILE A 121 0.38 -7.62 -6.50
C ILE A 121 1.69 -7.31 -7.24
N GLN A 122 2.17 -6.07 -7.17
CA GLN A 122 3.45 -5.68 -7.78
C GLN A 122 4.63 -6.43 -7.16
N LEU A 123 4.66 -6.58 -5.84
CA LEU A 123 5.69 -7.35 -5.15
C LEU A 123 5.69 -8.82 -5.58
N GLU A 124 4.51 -9.42 -5.77
CA GLU A 124 4.37 -10.80 -6.27
C GLU A 124 4.77 -10.92 -7.74
N LYS A 125 4.39 -9.97 -8.60
CA LYS A 125 4.77 -9.94 -10.03
C LYS A 125 6.28 -9.73 -10.22
N ALA A 126 6.94 -9.02 -9.30
CA ALA A 126 8.38 -8.80 -9.33
C ALA A 126 9.22 -10.06 -9.03
N GLN A 127 8.60 -11.16 -8.58
CA GLN A 127 9.32 -12.39 -8.30
C GLN A 127 9.72 -13.13 -9.59
N ALA A 128 10.95 -13.65 -9.65
CA ALA A 128 11.43 -14.43 -10.79
C ALA A 128 10.52 -15.62 -11.14
N LYS A 129 9.95 -16.26 -10.12
CA LYS A 129 8.88 -17.25 -10.26
C LYS A 129 7.60 -16.71 -9.66
N GLN A 130 6.81 -16.04 -10.49
CA GLN A 130 5.48 -15.59 -10.13
C GLN A 130 4.62 -16.80 -9.82
N LYS A 131 3.96 -16.78 -8.67
CA LYS A 131 3.07 -17.86 -8.24
C LYS A 131 1.65 -17.35 -8.34
N ILE A 132 0.94 -17.78 -9.39
CA ILE A 132 -0.41 -17.30 -9.70
C ILE A 132 -1.38 -17.43 -8.51
N LYS A 133 -1.19 -18.43 -7.64
CA LYS A 133 -1.98 -18.59 -6.41
C LYS A 133 -2.01 -17.31 -5.56
N PHE A 134 -0.86 -16.66 -5.33
CA PHE A 134 -0.80 -15.47 -4.49
C PHE A 134 -1.37 -14.24 -5.20
N LEU A 135 -1.18 -14.15 -6.52
CA LEU A 135 -1.80 -13.11 -7.35
C LEU A 135 -3.32 -13.23 -7.34
N ARG A 136 -3.87 -14.43 -7.57
CA ARG A 136 -5.32 -14.72 -7.46
C ARG A 136 -5.86 -14.32 -6.10
N THR A 137 -5.22 -14.72 -5.00
CA THR A 137 -5.63 -14.31 -3.65
C THR A 137 -5.69 -12.79 -3.53
N ALA A 138 -4.64 -12.08 -3.95
CA ALA A 138 -4.61 -10.62 -3.87
C ALA A 138 -5.71 -9.94 -4.70
N TYR A 139 -5.94 -10.41 -5.94
CA TYR A 139 -7.02 -9.88 -6.78
C TYR A 139 -8.39 -10.20 -6.20
N GLU A 140 -8.62 -11.41 -5.69
CA GLU A 140 -9.88 -11.78 -5.02
C GLU A 140 -10.17 -10.89 -3.81
N ASP A 141 -9.17 -10.63 -2.96
CA ASP A 141 -9.32 -9.74 -1.82
C ASP A 141 -9.63 -8.29 -2.28
N ALA A 142 -8.94 -7.82 -3.32
CA ALA A 142 -9.12 -6.49 -3.87
C ALA A 142 -10.51 -6.30 -4.51
N VAL A 143 -10.99 -7.23 -5.35
CA VAL A 143 -12.34 -7.15 -5.93
C VAL A 143 -13.43 -7.34 -4.88
N LYS A 144 -13.14 -8.09 -3.81
CA LYS A 144 -14.06 -8.22 -2.68
C LYS A 144 -14.26 -6.90 -1.93
N GLU A 145 -13.23 -6.08 -1.77
CA GLU A 145 -13.34 -4.80 -1.04
C GLU A 145 -13.67 -3.61 -1.96
N PHE A 146 -13.08 -3.56 -3.15
CA PHE A 146 -13.11 -2.39 -4.03
C PHE A 146 -13.78 -2.64 -5.39
N GLY A 147 -14.18 -3.87 -5.69
CA GLY A 147 -14.69 -4.27 -7.00
C GLY A 147 -16.06 -3.74 -7.39
N SER A 148 -16.81 -3.08 -6.51
CA SER A 148 -18.07 -2.40 -6.90
C SER A 148 -17.83 -1.00 -7.49
N SER A 149 -16.71 -0.36 -7.16
CA SER A 149 -16.41 1.02 -7.57
C SER A 149 -15.16 1.13 -8.45
N ASN A 150 -14.39 0.06 -8.60
CA ASN A 150 -13.15 0.05 -9.36
C ASN A 150 -13.23 -1.02 -10.46
N PRO A 151 -13.65 -0.65 -11.69
CA PRO A 151 -13.68 -1.59 -12.81
C PRO A 151 -12.27 -2.07 -13.21
N GLY A 152 -11.25 -1.23 -13.04
CA GLY A 152 -9.88 -1.54 -13.43
C GLY A 152 -9.31 -2.79 -12.74
N ILE A 153 -9.64 -3.04 -11.47
CA ILE A 153 -9.14 -4.23 -10.77
C ILE A 153 -9.67 -5.53 -11.38
N TRP A 154 -10.87 -5.51 -11.96
CA TRP A 154 -11.43 -6.65 -12.69
C TRP A 154 -10.69 -6.89 -14.00
N ILE A 155 -10.38 -5.82 -14.74
CA ILE A 155 -9.63 -5.90 -16.00
C ILE A 155 -8.24 -6.46 -15.76
N ASP A 156 -7.54 -5.97 -14.74
CA ASP A 156 -6.22 -6.46 -14.37
C ASP A 156 -6.24 -7.93 -13.94
N TYR A 157 -7.34 -8.37 -13.31
CA TYR A 157 -7.50 -9.77 -12.91
C TYR A 157 -7.81 -10.69 -14.11
N ILE A 158 -8.67 -10.27 -15.03
CA ILE A 158 -8.90 -10.98 -16.30
C ILE A 158 -7.60 -11.10 -17.09
N ARG A 159 -6.82 -10.02 -17.11
CA ARG A 159 -5.51 -9.99 -17.76
C ARG A 159 -4.53 -10.98 -17.14
N LEU A 160 -4.48 -11.07 -15.81
CA LEU A 160 -3.66 -12.08 -15.12
C LEU A 160 -3.98 -13.49 -15.64
N GLU A 161 -5.26 -13.86 -15.71
CA GLU A 161 -5.68 -15.20 -16.16
C GLU A 161 -5.39 -15.47 -17.63
N SER A 162 -5.26 -14.41 -18.44
CA SER A 162 -5.03 -14.52 -19.88
C SER A 162 -3.54 -14.55 -20.24
N GLU A 163 -2.71 -13.80 -19.51
CA GLU A 163 -1.29 -13.60 -19.84
C GLU A 163 -0.33 -14.46 -19.01
N HIS A 164 -0.71 -14.86 -17.80
CA HIS A 164 0.16 -15.66 -16.95
C HIS A 164 0.27 -17.10 -17.48
N PRO A 165 1.46 -17.74 -17.50
CA PRO A 165 1.63 -19.11 -18.02
C PRO A 165 0.73 -20.16 -17.34
N ASP A 166 0.53 -20.03 -16.03
CA ASP A 166 -0.39 -20.86 -15.24
C ASP A 166 -1.85 -20.34 -15.18
N GLY A 167 -2.20 -19.39 -16.05
CA GLY A 167 -3.53 -18.78 -16.15
C GLY A 167 -4.59 -19.73 -16.73
N ASN A 168 -5.87 -19.38 -16.55
CA ASN A 168 -6.98 -20.16 -17.08
C ASN A 168 -8.02 -19.25 -17.78
N ALA A 169 -8.20 -19.46 -19.09
CA ALA A 169 -9.19 -18.73 -19.90
C ALA A 169 -10.63 -18.91 -19.39
N GLU A 170 -10.99 -20.06 -18.83
CA GLU A 170 -12.30 -20.26 -18.23
C GLU A 170 -12.47 -19.38 -16.99
N SER A 171 -11.44 -19.26 -16.16
CA SER A 171 -11.43 -18.36 -15.01
C SER A 171 -11.55 -16.90 -15.46
N ALA A 172 -10.88 -16.49 -16.54
CA ALA A 172 -11.03 -15.15 -17.13
C ALA A 172 -12.50 -14.85 -17.49
N ALA A 173 -13.19 -15.79 -18.15
CA ALA A 173 -14.61 -15.64 -18.47
C ALA A 173 -15.50 -15.56 -17.21
N GLN A 174 -15.24 -16.39 -16.21
CA GLN A 174 -15.96 -16.34 -14.93
C GLN A 174 -15.76 -15.00 -14.21
N ILE A 175 -14.55 -14.45 -14.21
CA ILE A 175 -14.23 -13.14 -13.62
C ILE A 175 -14.99 -12.03 -14.36
N HIS A 176 -15.04 -12.07 -15.70
CA HIS A 176 -15.83 -11.13 -16.49
C HIS A 176 -17.32 -11.13 -16.09
N PHE A 177 -17.94 -12.31 -15.99
CA PHE A 177 -19.34 -12.40 -15.55
C PHE A 177 -19.55 -11.91 -14.11
N ARG A 178 -18.58 -12.13 -13.21
CA ARG A 178 -18.64 -11.60 -11.84
C ARG A 178 -18.55 -10.08 -11.82
N ALA A 179 -17.71 -9.49 -12.66
CA ALA A 179 -17.59 -8.04 -12.78
C ALA A 179 -18.92 -7.40 -13.25
N LEU A 180 -19.53 -7.94 -14.31
CA LEU A 180 -20.83 -7.48 -14.82
C LEU A 180 -21.97 -7.54 -13.78
N ARG A 181 -21.90 -8.49 -12.84
CA ARG A 181 -22.89 -8.62 -11.76
C ARG A 181 -22.65 -7.68 -10.59
N ARG A 182 -21.42 -7.22 -10.40
CA ARG A 182 -21.02 -6.41 -9.23
C ARG A 182 -20.94 -4.92 -9.54
N LEU A 183 -20.61 -4.57 -10.78
CA LEU A 183 -20.50 -3.20 -11.25
C LEU A 183 -21.85 -2.70 -11.73
N GLU A 184 -22.17 -1.46 -11.40
CA GLU A 184 -23.42 -0.80 -11.78
C GLU A 184 -23.13 0.59 -12.38
N GLY A 185 -24.07 1.11 -13.17
CA GLY A 185 -23.98 2.44 -13.79
C GLY A 185 -22.68 2.68 -14.56
N GLU A 186 -22.07 3.85 -14.35
CA GLU A 186 -20.84 4.29 -15.03
C GLU A 186 -19.67 3.30 -14.82
N ALA A 187 -19.60 2.60 -13.70
CA ALA A 187 -18.54 1.64 -13.43
C ALA A 187 -18.65 0.40 -14.35
N ASN A 188 -19.87 -0.03 -14.66
CA ASN A 188 -20.11 -1.14 -15.59
C ASN A 188 -19.79 -0.72 -17.04
N GLU A 189 -20.21 0.49 -17.45
CA GLU A 189 -19.91 1.03 -18.79
C GLU A 189 -18.39 1.15 -19.04
N LYS A 190 -17.65 1.66 -18.04
CA LYS A 190 -16.19 1.70 -18.06
C LYS A 190 -15.58 0.31 -18.18
N PHE A 191 -16.08 -0.66 -17.42
CA PHE A 191 -15.60 -2.04 -17.48
C PHE A 191 -15.80 -2.65 -18.87
N VAL A 192 -17.00 -2.55 -19.45
CA VAL A 192 -17.29 -3.09 -20.78
C VAL A 192 -16.34 -2.47 -21.82
N THR A 193 -16.17 -1.14 -21.78
CA THR A 193 -15.25 -0.43 -22.67
C THR A 193 -13.80 -0.92 -22.53
N GLN A 194 -13.29 -1.00 -21.29
CA GLN A 194 -11.93 -1.49 -21.02
C GLN A 194 -11.75 -2.95 -21.44
N HIS A 195 -12.76 -3.80 -21.25
CA HIS A 195 -12.70 -5.20 -21.63
C HIS A 195 -12.68 -5.38 -23.16
N THR A 196 -13.50 -4.63 -23.91
CA THR A 196 -13.46 -4.64 -25.38
C THR A 196 -12.09 -4.20 -25.91
N LEU A 197 -11.47 -3.18 -25.30
CA LEU A 197 -10.12 -2.75 -25.64
C LEU A 197 -9.05 -3.82 -25.35
N LEU A 198 -9.21 -4.57 -24.24
CA LEU A 198 -8.34 -5.70 -23.92
C LEU A 198 -8.44 -6.80 -24.99
N GLN A 199 -9.66 -7.15 -25.41
CA GLN A 199 -9.90 -8.19 -26.42
C GLN A 199 -9.38 -7.83 -27.82
N THR A 200 -9.37 -6.54 -28.15
CA THR A 200 -8.90 -6.02 -29.45
C THR A 200 -7.39 -5.76 -29.48
N GLY A 201 -6.67 -6.01 -28.38
CA GLY A 201 -5.21 -5.84 -28.30
C GLY A 201 -4.74 -4.38 -28.23
N HIS A 202 -5.62 -3.45 -27.85
CA HIS A 202 -5.31 -2.01 -27.82
C HIS A 202 -4.88 -1.49 -26.44
N ILE A 203 -4.63 -2.37 -25.46
CA ILE A 203 -4.04 -1.97 -24.17
C ILE A 203 -2.60 -2.45 -24.13
N ASN A 204 -1.68 -1.59 -24.57
CA ASN A 204 -0.23 -1.71 -24.32
C ASN A 204 0.12 -1.03 -22.99
#